data_AF-A0A6I2G6G9-F1
#
_entry.id   AF-A0A6I2G6G9-F1
#
_cell.length_a   1.000
_cell.length_b   1.000
_cell.length_c   1.000
_cell.angle_alpha   90.00
_cell.angle_beta   90.00
_cell.angle_gamma   90.00
#
_symmetry.space_group_name_H-M   'P 1'
#
loop_
_entity.id
_entity.type
_entity.pdbx_description
1 polymer ?
#
loop_
_entity_poly.entity_id
_entity_poly.type
_entity_poly.pdbx_seq_one_letter_code
_entity_poly.pdbx_strand_id
1 'polypeptide(L)'
;MAWLRSYAVPGLTLVQCQAADMVIWTPSTCVVVAVHGFTERFIGTLICARDEPWTVDGVPASHDGAVDPLERVYRQTLDLARQLRSAPGREHVPVRGLVLLVPCLGSRMKLEKGPLPAGVDVVLADGPSSLRAHFIQIAKNTNPAWDVAQVGQALGMLGFASAATYSDLVSAGFPPPESAHTSPPSAGARRA
;
A
#
# COMPACT_ATOMS: atom_id res chain seq x y z
N MET A 1 14.12 17.27 -6.79
CA MET A 1 13.65 17.63 -5.43
C MET A 1 13.03 16.38 -4.82
N ALA A 2 13.84 15.55 -4.15
CA ALA A 2 13.36 14.34 -3.49
C ALA A 2 12.85 14.72 -2.09
N TRP A 3 11.55 14.58 -1.87
CA TRP A 3 10.95 14.75 -0.55
C TRP A 3 11.18 13.48 0.28
N LEU A 4 12.41 13.23 0.71
CA LEU A 4 12.69 12.23 1.75
C LEU A 4 12.25 12.81 3.10
N ARG A 5 10.96 12.69 3.43
CA ARG A 5 10.50 12.78 4.81
C ARG A 5 9.58 11.61 5.09
N SER A 6 9.99 10.79 6.06
CA SER A 6 9.15 9.75 6.66
C SER A 6 7.99 10.45 7.37
N TYR A 7 6.83 10.54 6.73
CA TYR A 7 5.61 10.95 7.42
C TYR A 7 5.04 9.73 8.13
N ALA A 8 5.48 9.50 9.36
CA ALA A 8 4.89 8.51 10.25
C ALA A 8 3.50 9.01 10.68
N VAL A 9 2.47 8.57 9.96
CA VAL A 9 1.11 8.54 10.49
C VAL A 9 1.04 7.26 11.34
N PRO A 10 0.47 7.26 12.56
CA PRO A 10 0.33 6.03 13.34
C PRO A 10 -0.31 4.93 12.47
N GLY A 11 0.39 3.80 12.31
CA GLY A 11 -0.02 2.74 11.41
C GLY A 11 0.61 2.74 10.02
N LEU A 12 1.48 3.70 9.64
CA LEU A 12 1.98 3.86 8.26
C LEU A 12 3.50 4.11 8.17
N THR A 13 4.17 3.46 7.21
CA THR A 13 5.54 3.78 6.76
C THR A 13 5.58 3.92 5.24
N LEU A 14 6.27 4.94 4.71
CA LEU A 14 6.23 5.35 3.30
C LEU A 14 7.61 5.41 2.66
N VAL A 15 7.77 4.85 1.46
CA VAL A 15 8.97 5.02 0.62
C VAL A 15 8.60 5.22 -0.85
N GLN A 16 9.36 6.07 -1.56
CA GLN A 16 9.25 6.22 -3.01
C GLN A 16 10.27 5.30 -3.68
N CYS A 17 9.86 4.45 -4.63
CA CYS A 17 10.74 3.49 -5.30
C CYS A 17 10.65 3.66 -6.82
N GLN A 18 11.66 3.24 -7.59
CA GLN A 18 11.54 3.30 -9.06
C GLN A 18 10.51 2.30 -9.61
N ALA A 19 10.19 1.25 -8.85
CA ALA A 19 9.21 0.25 -9.23
C ALA A 19 7.75 0.68 -9.00
N ALA A 20 7.49 1.75 -8.22
CA ALA A 20 6.15 2.26 -7.92
C ALA A 20 6.23 3.69 -7.36
N ASP A 21 5.24 4.53 -7.64
CA ASP A 21 5.25 5.93 -7.19
C ASP A 21 5.44 6.03 -5.67
N MET A 22 4.77 5.16 -4.90
CA MET A 22 5.02 4.99 -3.46
C MET A 22 4.76 3.54 -3.02
N VAL A 23 5.40 3.11 -1.93
CA VAL A 23 5.05 1.89 -1.19
C VAL A 23 4.75 2.26 0.26
N ILE A 24 3.63 1.75 0.75
CA ILE A 24 3.07 2.07 2.06
C ILE A 24 2.92 0.79 2.87
N TRP A 25 3.54 0.70 4.04
CA TRP A 25 3.30 -0.40 4.98
C TRP A 25 2.32 0.04 6.07
N THR A 26 1.33 -0.81 6.33
CA THR A 26 0.57 -0.89 7.59
C THR A 26 0.91 -2.20 8.31
N PRO A 27 0.60 -2.34 9.61
CA PRO A 27 0.69 -3.62 10.29
C PRO A 27 -0.10 -4.74 9.58
N SER A 28 -1.18 -4.38 8.87
CA SER A 28 -2.05 -5.32 8.16
C SER A 28 -1.63 -5.62 6.72
N THR A 29 -0.88 -4.76 6.02
CA THR A 29 -0.53 -4.97 4.61
C THR A 29 0.58 -4.03 4.09
N CYS A 30 1.22 -4.43 2.99
CA CYS A 30 2.03 -3.56 2.14
C CYS A 30 1.18 -3.09 0.95
N VAL A 31 1.15 -1.81 0.64
CA VAL A 31 0.37 -1.23 -0.46
C VAL A 31 1.30 -0.55 -1.46
N VAL A 32 1.25 -1.02 -2.71
CA VAL A 32 1.91 -0.40 -3.86
C VAL A 32 0.99 0.67 -4.41
N VAL A 33 1.43 1.92 -4.41
CA VAL A 33 0.64 3.06 -4.86
C VAL A 33 1.15 3.57 -6.19
N ALA A 34 0.24 3.61 -7.15
CA ALA A 34 0.39 4.29 -8.43
C ALA A 34 -0.41 5.60 -8.36
N VAL A 35 0.27 6.73 -8.41
CA VAL A 35 -0.37 8.05 -8.46
C VAL A 35 -0.72 8.33 -9.92
N HIS A 36 -1.96 8.73 -10.15
CA HIS A 36 -2.46 9.04 -11.47
C HIS A 36 -3.16 10.39 -11.49
N GLY A 37 -2.61 11.33 -12.26
CA GLY A 37 -3.22 12.64 -12.49
C GLY A 37 -4.00 12.67 -13.80
N PHE A 38 -5.06 13.46 -13.83
CA PHE A 38 -5.77 13.77 -15.08
C PHE A 38 -5.12 14.97 -15.77
N THR A 39 -5.08 14.96 -17.11
CA THR A 39 -4.53 16.06 -17.92
C THR A 39 -5.52 17.19 -18.16
N GLU A 40 -6.81 16.95 -17.89
CA GLU A 40 -7.87 17.94 -18.02
C GLU A 40 -8.82 17.93 -16.82
N ARG A 41 -9.71 18.91 -16.78
CA ARG A 41 -10.71 19.04 -15.72
C ARG A 41 -11.93 18.22 -16.07
N PHE A 42 -12.39 17.43 -15.09
CA PHE A 42 -13.61 16.66 -15.20
C PHE A 42 -14.65 17.09 -14.16
N ILE A 43 -15.91 17.13 -14.59
CA ILE A 43 -17.08 17.26 -13.74
C ILE A 43 -17.98 16.08 -14.08
N GLY A 44 -18.27 15.22 -13.10
CA GLY A 44 -19.05 14.02 -13.34
C GLY A 44 -18.63 12.82 -12.51
N THR A 45 -19.12 11.64 -12.88
CA THR A 45 -18.75 10.37 -12.26
C THR A 45 -17.72 9.66 -13.12
N LEU A 46 -16.53 9.44 -12.56
CA LEU A 46 -15.53 8.55 -13.13
C LEU A 46 -15.91 7.10 -12.84
N ILE A 47 -16.06 6.32 -13.90
CA ILE A 47 -16.23 4.88 -13.84
C ILE A 47 -14.90 4.24 -14.22
N CYS A 48 -14.34 3.44 -13.32
CA CYS A 48 -13.12 2.65 -13.56
C CYS A 48 -13.38 1.16 -13.43
N ALA A 49 -12.87 0.37 -14.38
CA ALA A 49 -12.91 -1.09 -14.34
C ALA A 49 -11.66 -1.66 -15.04
N ARG A 50 -11.38 -2.95 -14.82
CA ARG A 50 -10.22 -3.64 -15.42
C ARG A 50 -10.31 -3.75 -16.94
N ASP A 51 -11.48 -4.12 -17.44
CA ASP A 51 -11.65 -4.56 -18.84
C ASP A 51 -12.38 -3.52 -19.70
N GLU A 52 -12.65 -2.33 -19.13
CA GLU A 52 -13.36 -1.24 -19.80
C GLU A 52 -12.53 0.04 -19.75
N PRO A 53 -12.52 0.85 -20.84
CA PRO A 53 -11.93 2.17 -20.80
C PRO A 53 -12.56 3.01 -19.69
N TRP A 54 -11.72 3.73 -18.96
CA TRP A 54 -12.22 4.63 -17.95
C TRP A 54 -13.00 5.77 -18.59
N THR A 55 -14.15 6.10 -18.02
CA THR A 55 -15.02 7.15 -18.56
C THR A 55 -15.48 8.09 -17.47
N VAL A 56 -15.66 9.36 -17.81
CA VAL A 56 -16.41 10.33 -17.01
C VAL A 56 -17.72 10.58 -17.73
N ASP A 57 -18.83 10.18 -17.10
CA ASP A 57 -20.19 10.29 -17.66
C ASP A 57 -20.28 9.74 -19.11
N GLY A 58 -19.59 8.63 -19.39
CA GLY A 58 -19.57 7.96 -20.70
C GLY A 58 -18.56 8.52 -21.71
N VAL A 59 -17.86 9.61 -21.38
CA VAL A 59 -16.77 10.15 -22.21
C VAL A 59 -15.44 9.56 -21.74
N PRO A 60 -14.59 9.02 -22.64
CA PRO A 60 -13.27 8.50 -22.25
C PRO A 60 -12.46 9.50 -21.42
N ALA A 61 -11.97 9.05 -20.27
CA ALA A 61 -11.14 9.86 -19.41
C ALA A 61 -9.71 9.95 -19.97
N SER A 62 -9.21 11.15 -20.19
CA SER A 62 -7.80 11.37 -20.51
C SER A 62 -6.92 10.89 -19.36
N HIS A 63 -5.91 10.08 -19.65
CA HIS A 63 -4.92 9.65 -18.66
C HIS A 63 -3.52 10.00 -19.16
N ASP A 64 -2.66 10.42 -18.25
CA ASP A 64 -1.24 10.63 -18.55
C ASP A 64 -0.52 9.28 -18.70
N GLY A 65 0.12 9.06 -19.84
CA GLY A 65 0.91 7.87 -20.15
C GLY A 65 0.28 6.89 -21.16
N ALA A 66 1.09 5.93 -21.60
CA ALA A 66 0.71 4.95 -22.64
C ALA A 66 0.11 3.64 -22.09
N VAL A 67 0.13 3.44 -20.77
CA VAL A 67 -0.30 2.20 -20.11
C VAL A 67 -1.43 2.51 -19.14
N ASP A 68 -2.48 1.69 -19.18
CA ASP A 68 -3.61 1.78 -18.27
C ASP A 68 -3.15 1.78 -16.78
N PRO A 69 -3.64 2.73 -15.95
CA PRO A 69 -3.21 2.85 -14.55
C PRO A 69 -3.47 1.60 -13.69
N LEU A 70 -4.56 0.85 -13.93
CA LEU A 70 -4.86 -0.38 -13.19
C LEU A 70 -3.89 -1.48 -13.57
N GLU A 71 -3.65 -1.67 -14.87
CA GLU A 71 -2.72 -2.69 -15.34
C GLU A 71 -1.30 -2.40 -14.85
N ARG A 72 -0.90 -1.12 -14.87
CA ARG A 72 0.39 -0.67 -14.33
C ARG A 72 0.55 -1.06 -12.87
N VAL A 73 -0.39 -0.65 -12.00
CA VAL A 73 -0.27 -0.94 -10.56
C VAL A 73 -0.41 -2.42 -10.26
N TYR A 74 -1.22 -3.15 -11.03
CA TYR A 74 -1.40 -4.59 -10.87
C TYR A 74 -0.09 -5.34 -11.11
N ARG A 75 0.63 -5.03 -12.20
CA ARG A 75 1.96 -5.62 -12.48
C ARG A 75 2.97 -5.27 -11.40
N GLN A 76 3.07 -4.00 -11.03
CA GLN A 76 3.98 -3.54 -9.97
C GLN A 76 3.70 -4.24 -8.63
N THR A 77 2.42 -4.46 -8.31
CA THR A 77 2.00 -5.20 -7.12
C THR A 77 2.44 -6.65 -7.17
N LEU A 78 2.25 -7.33 -8.29
CA LEU A 78 2.66 -8.73 -8.45
C LEU A 78 4.18 -8.90 -8.36
N ASP A 79 4.94 -7.98 -8.95
CA ASP A 79 6.40 -8.03 -8.96
C ASP A 79 6.95 -7.74 -7.56
N LEU A 80 6.47 -6.70 -6.87
CA LEU A 80 6.89 -6.40 -5.51
C LEU A 80 6.47 -7.51 -4.54
N ALA A 81 5.27 -8.07 -4.69
CA ALA A 81 4.83 -9.18 -3.86
C ALA A 81 5.73 -10.40 -4.02
N ARG A 82 6.15 -10.73 -5.24
CA ARG A 82 7.12 -11.81 -5.49
C ARG A 82 8.46 -11.54 -4.82
N GLN A 83 8.99 -10.33 -4.90
CA GLN A 83 10.24 -9.96 -4.25
C GLN A 83 10.13 -9.98 -2.72
N LEU A 84 9.03 -9.48 -2.13
CA LEU A 84 8.85 -9.44 -0.68
C LEU A 84 8.65 -10.83 -0.08
N ARG A 85 7.94 -11.71 -0.78
CA ARG A 85 7.61 -13.07 -0.33
C ARG A 85 8.75 -14.07 -0.53
N SER A 86 9.83 -13.71 -1.23
CA SER A 86 10.96 -14.60 -1.46
C SER A 86 11.87 -14.78 -0.24
N ALA A 87 11.62 -14.04 0.85
CA ALA A 87 12.39 -14.15 2.07
C ALA A 87 11.67 -14.99 3.13
N PRO A 88 12.42 -15.69 4.00
CA PRO A 88 11.84 -16.56 5.04
C PRO A 88 10.85 -15.83 5.94
N GLY A 89 9.72 -16.47 6.22
CA GLY A 89 8.69 -15.96 7.11
C GLY A 89 7.84 -14.85 6.49
N ARG A 90 8.00 -14.54 5.19
CA ARG A 90 7.21 -13.55 4.46
C ARG A 90 6.31 -14.17 3.39
N GLU A 91 6.21 -15.49 3.29
CA GLU A 91 5.59 -16.21 2.17
C GLU A 91 4.11 -15.80 1.96
N HIS A 92 3.42 -15.45 3.06
CA HIS A 92 1.99 -15.15 3.07
C HIS A 92 1.68 -13.67 3.34
N VAL A 93 2.68 -12.78 3.37
CA VAL A 93 2.42 -11.38 3.70
C VAL A 93 1.51 -10.73 2.64
N PRO A 94 0.47 -10.00 3.08
CA PRO A 94 -0.47 -9.36 2.16
C PRO A 94 0.18 -8.14 1.52
N VAL A 95 0.14 -8.13 0.18
CA VAL A 95 0.57 -7.01 -0.66
C VAL A 95 -0.60 -6.64 -1.57
N ARG A 96 -0.97 -5.36 -1.59
CA ARG A 96 -2.10 -4.81 -2.35
C ARG A 96 -1.64 -3.71 -3.29
N GLY A 97 -2.39 -3.48 -4.36
CA GLY A 97 -2.20 -2.34 -5.25
C GLY A 97 -3.23 -1.25 -4.98
N LEU A 98 -2.85 -0.01 -5.23
CA LEU A 98 -3.73 1.15 -5.11
C LEU A 98 -3.44 2.15 -6.22
N VAL A 99 -4.44 2.48 -7.02
CA VAL A 99 -4.38 3.67 -7.88
C VAL A 99 -4.91 4.86 -7.08
N LEU A 100 -4.06 5.85 -6.83
CA LEU A 100 -4.45 7.11 -6.21
C LEU A 100 -4.69 8.15 -7.30
N LEU A 101 -5.96 8.50 -7.53
CA LEU A 101 -6.37 9.47 -8.52
C LEU A 101 -6.27 10.88 -7.97
N VAL A 102 -5.56 11.75 -8.67
CA VAL A 102 -5.40 13.17 -8.31
C VAL A 102 -6.14 14.01 -9.34
N PRO A 103 -7.33 14.55 -8.99
CA PRO A 103 -8.08 15.41 -9.89
C PRO A 103 -7.32 16.71 -10.20
N CYS A 104 -7.50 17.23 -11.42
CA CYS A 104 -7.06 18.58 -11.75
C CYS A 104 -7.76 19.61 -10.85
N LEU A 105 -7.07 20.71 -10.52
CA LEU A 105 -7.65 21.80 -9.74
C LEU A 105 -8.95 22.31 -10.40
N GLY A 106 -10.03 22.37 -9.62
CA GLY A 106 -11.37 22.76 -10.07
C GLY A 106 -12.23 21.61 -10.60
N SER A 107 -11.70 20.38 -10.67
CA SER A 107 -12.50 19.19 -11.00
C SER A 107 -13.47 18.85 -9.88
N ARG A 108 -14.64 18.31 -10.24
CA ARG A 108 -15.64 17.79 -9.30
C ARG A 108 -16.03 16.39 -9.74
N MET A 109 -15.27 15.42 -9.27
CA MET A 109 -15.41 14.03 -9.68
C MET A 109 -16.01 13.20 -8.55
N LYS A 110 -16.87 12.24 -8.91
CA LYS A 110 -17.18 11.08 -8.07
C LYS A 110 -16.48 9.85 -8.63
N LEU A 111 -16.23 8.86 -7.80
CA LEU A 111 -15.62 7.60 -8.21
C LEU A 111 -16.61 6.46 -8.05
N GLU A 112 -16.89 5.76 -9.15
CA GLU A 112 -17.59 4.48 -9.17
C GLU A 112 -16.65 3.40 -9.72
N LYS A 113 -16.63 2.26 -9.03
CA LYS A 113 -15.73 1.14 -9.34
C LYS A 113 -16.54 0.00 -9.91
N GLY A 114 -16.24 -0.38 -11.15
CA GLY A 114 -16.64 -1.67 -11.70
C GLY A 114 -15.73 -2.79 -11.17
N PRO A 115 -15.68 -3.95 -11.86
CA PRO A 115 -14.78 -5.03 -11.51
C PRO A 115 -13.31 -4.57 -11.56
N LEU A 116 -12.59 -4.78 -10.46
CA LEU A 116 -11.17 -4.44 -10.32
C LEU A 116 -10.29 -5.70 -10.28
N PRO A 117 -8.99 -5.57 -10.64
CA PRO A 117 -8.03 -6.63 -10.36
C PRO A 117 -8.05 -7.09 -8.90
N ALA A 118 -7.93 -8.41 -8.68
CA ALA A 118 -7.85 -8.95 -7.33
C ALA A 118 -6.68 -8.32 -6.56
N GLY A 119 -6.97 -7.80 -5.37
CA GLY A 119 -5.99 -7.15 -4.51
C GLY A 119 -5.60 -5.71 -4.93
N VAL A 120 -6.27 -5.13 -5.93
CA VAL A 120 -6.09 -3.72 -6.33
C VAL A 120 -7.34 -2.92 -5.99
N ASP A 121 -7.15 -1.69 -5.51
CA ASP A 121 -8.23 -0.72 -5.33
C ASP A 121 -7.91 0.62 -6.02
N VAL A 122 -8.90 1.49 -6.14
CA VAL A 122 -8.78 2.85 -6.68
C VAL A 122 -9.30 3.84 -5.65
N VAL A 123 -8.61 4.94 -5.41
CA VAL A 123 -9.05 5.99 -4.48
C VAL A 123 -8.97 7.34 -5.16
N LEU A 124 -10.03 8.13 -5.04
CA LEU A 124 -10.02 9.53 -5.42
C LEU A 124 -9.43 10.37 -4.29
N ALA A 125 -8.38 11.15 -4.59
CA ALA A 125 -7.79 12.11 -3.67
C ALA A 125 -8.60 13.42 -3.67
N ASP A 126 -9.87 13.35 -3.30
CA ASP A 126 -10.80 14.48 -3.21
C ASP A 126 -10.71 15.26 -1.89
N GLY A 127 -9.77 14.90 -1.01
CA GLY A 127 -9.45 15.63 0.21
C GLY A 127 -8.37 14.94 1.05
N PRO A 128 -7.92 15.59 2.14
CA PRO A 128 -6.86 15.06 3.02
C PRO A 128 -7.24 13.75 3.74
N SER A 129 -8.54 13.40 3.75
CA SER A 129 -9.06 12.26 4.53
C SER A 129 -9.24 10.98 3.72
N SER A 130 -9.29 11.03 2.39
CA SER A 130 -9.76 9.91 1.55
C SER A 130 -8.80 8.72 1.59
N LEU A 131 -7.50 9.00 1.48
CA LEU A 131 -6.46 7.97 1.63
C LEU A 131 -6.43 7.39 3.05
N ARG A 132 -6.58 8.24 4.08
CA ARG A 132 -6.64 7.81 5.48
C ARG A 132 -7.84 6.90 5.72
N ALA A 133 -9.02 7.27 5.21
CA ALA A 133 -10.23 6.46 5.34
C ALA A 133 -10.08 5.09 4.67
N HIS A 134 -9.43 5.06 3.50
CA HIS A 134 -9.10 3.80 2.82
C HIS A 134 -8.21 2.90 3.68
N PHE A 135 -7.11 3.41 4.25
CA PHE A 135 -6.24 2.63 5.13
C PHE A 135 -6.93 2.16 6.42
N ILE A 136 -7.78 3.01 7.02
CA ILE A 136 -8.62 2.61 8.15
C ILE A 136 -9.50 1.42 7.77
N GLN A 137 -10.12 1.46 6.58
CA GLN A 137 -10.98 0.38 6.11
C GLN A 137 -10.21 -0.92 5.86
N ILE A 138 -9.00 -0.84 5.31
CA ILE A 138 -8.11 -2.01 5.16
C ILE A 138 -7.74 -2.60 6.53
N ALA A 139 -7.47 -1.75 7.51
CA ALA A 139 -7.08 -2.19 8.85
C ALA A 139 -8.23 -2.83 9.64
N LYS A 140 -9.48 -2.43 9.38
CA LYS A 140 -10.66 -3.02 10.04
C LYS A 140 -10.72 -4.53 9.77
N ASN A 141 -10.81 -5.31 10.85
CA ASN A 141 -10.97 -6.77 10.85
C ASN A 141 -9.81 -7.55 10.19
N THR A 142 -8.64 -6.92 9.99
CA THR A 142 -7.45 -7.60 9.47
C THR A 142 -6.45 -7.78 10.59
N ASN A 143 -6.04 -9.02 10.85
CA ASN A 143 -4.95 -9.29 11.80
C ASN A 143 -3.64 -8.68 11.28
N PRO A 144 -2.75 -8.22 12.19
CA PRO A 144 -1.40 -7.85 11.80
C PRO A 144 -0.72 -9.00 11.06
N ALA A 145 -0.10 -8.69 9.93
CA ALA A 145 0.60 -9.64 9.06
C ALA A 145 2.04 -9.21 8.76
N TRP A 146 2.42 -8.01 9.17
CA TRP A 146 3.76 -7.47 9.07
C TRP A 146 4.26 -7.12 10.48
N ASP A 147 5.39 -7.68 10.87
CA ASP A 147 6.11 -7.28 12.09
C ASP A 147 7.24 -6.27 11.79
N VAL A 148 7.79 -5.69 12.86
CA VAL A 148 8.86 -4.68 12.76
C VAL A 148 10.10 -5.22 12.02
N ALA A 149 10.48 -6.47 12.23
CA ALA A 149 11.66 -7.06 11.61
C ALA A 149 11.44 -7.29 10.10
N GLN A 150 10.27 -7.80 9.72
CA GLN A 150 9.88 -8.01 8.34
C GLN A 150 9.84 -6.71 7.54
N VAL A 151 9.30 -5.62 8.12
CA VAL A 151 9.29 -4.31 7.48
C VAL A 151 10.70 -3.73 7.38
N GLY A 152 11.50 -3.78 8.44
CA GLY A 152 12.89 -3.30 8.40
C GLY A 152 13.74 -4.03 7.34
N GLN A 153 13.61 -5.35 7.24
CA GLN A 153 14.27 -6.15 6.22
C GLN A 153 13.77 -5.84 4.80
N ALA A 154 12.45 -5.65 4.63
CA ALA A 154 11.87 -5.24 3.35
C ALA A 154 12.40 -3.88 2.90
N LEU A 155 12.47 -2.90 3.80
CA LEU A 155 13.06 -1.59 3.53
C LEU A 155 14.53 -1.72 3.14
N GLY A 156 15.32 -2.51 3.86
CA GLY A 156 16.72 -2.76 3.53
C GLY A 156 16.90 -3.40 2.15
N MET A 157 16.11 -4.42 1.83
CA MET A 157 16.11 -5.10 0.52
C MET A 157 15.79 -4.14 -0.63
N LEU A 158 14.90 -3.17 -0.40
CA LEU A 158 14.51 -2.17 -1.40
C LEU A 158 15.48 -0.96 -1.46
N GLY A 159 16.54 -0.94 -0.63
CA GLY A 159 17.50 0.16 -0.59
C GLY A 159 17.07 1.36 0.29
N PHE A 160 16.08 1.18 1.16
CA PHE A 160 15.50 2.21 2.03
C PHE A 160 15.72 1.91 3.52
N ALA A 161 16.83 1.25 3.89
CA ALA A 161 17.12 0.88 5.28
C ALA A 161 17.05 2.06 6.27
N SER A 162 17.33 3.28 5.82
CA SER A 162 17.29 4.50 6.63
C SER A 162 15.92 5.18 6.69
N ALA A 163 14.89 4.64 6.04
CA ALA A 163 13.57 5.27 5.96
C ALA A 163 12.77 5.18 7.27
N ALA A 164 13.03 4.16 8.08
CA ALA A 164 12.42 3.99 9.39
C ALA A 164 13.36 3.21 10.32
N THR A 165 13.48 3.65 11.56
CA THR A 165 14.12 2.88 12.63
C THR A 165 13.17 1.87 13.23
N TYR A 166 13.71 0.91 14.00
CA TYR A 166 12.88 -0.01 14.79
C TYR A 166 11.88 0.73 15.69
N SER A 167 12.32 1.82 16.34
CA SER A 167 11.47 2.62 17.23
C SER A 167 10.35 3.34 16.46
N ASP A 168 10.63 3.79 15.23
CA ASP A 168 9.61 4.41 14.38
C ASP A 168 8.52 3.40 14.00
N LEU A 169 8.92 2.18 13.64
CA LEU A 169 8.01 1.09 13.29
C LEU A 169 7.16 0.64 14.49
N VAL A 170 7.75 0.49 15.67
CA VAL A 170 6.99 0.20 16.89
C VAL A 170 5.99 1.33 17.19
N SER A 171 6.42 2.58 17.08
CA SER A 171 5.56 3.75 17.30
C SER A 171 4.45 3.87 16.24
N ALA A 172 4.69 3.35 15.04
CA ALA A 172 3.69 3.18 14.00
C ALA A 172 2.78 1.95 14.23
N GLY A 173 2.93 1.21 15.33
CA GLY A 173 2.02 0.14 15.72
C GLY A 173 2.28 -1.21 15.06
N PHE A 174 3.46 -1.42 14.48
CA PHE A 174 3.88 -2.75 14.04
C PHE A 174 4.22 -3.63 15.25
N PRO A 175 3.76 -4.89 15.28
CA PRO A 175 4.10 -5.82 16.37
C PRO A 175 5.60 -6.16 16.36
N PRO A 176 6.18 -6.46 17.53
CA PRO A 176 7.53 -7.03 17.60
C PRO A 176 7.55 -8.42 16.93
N PRO A 177 8.73 -8.87 16.46
CA PRO A 177 8.86 -10.18 15.82
C PRO A 177 8.49 -11.32 16.78
N GLU A 178 7.83 -12.34 16.24
CA GLU A 178 7.21 -13.44 17.01
C GLU A 178 8.24 -14.30 17.79
N SER A 179 9.53 -14.16 17.52
CA SER A 179 10.63 -14.84 18.25
C SER A 179 10.80 -14.40 19.71
N ALA A 180 10.01 -13.45 20.22
CA ALA A 180 10.02 -13.06 21.63
C ALA A 180 9.26 -14.04 22.56
N HIS A 181 8.46 -14.97 22.01
CA HIS A 181 7.78 -16.01 22.79
C HIS A 181 8.64 -17.28 22.86
N THR A 182 9.86 -17.18 23.38
CA THR A 182 10.54 -18.38 23.87
C THR A 182 9.90 -18.74 25.21
N SER A 183 9.03 -19.75 25.24
CA SER A 183 8.58 -20.38 26.48
C SER A 183 9.80 -20.66 27.36
N PRO A 184 9.80 -20.31 28.66
CA PRO A 184 10.91 -20.66 29.54
C PRO A 184 11.08 -22.19 29.53
N PRO A 185 12.33 -22.71 29.60
CA PRO A 185 12.56 -24.14 29.60
C PRO A 185 11.78 -24.75 30.78
N SER A 186 10.93 -25.72 30.48
CA SER A 186 10.25 -26.50 31.51
C SER A 186 11.31 -27.16 32.39
N ALA A 187 11.41 -26.68 33.63
CA ALA A 187 12.27 -27.28 34.63
C ALA A 187 11.87 -28.76 34.78
N GLY A 188 12.79 -29.64 34.40
CA GLY A 188 12.58 -31.08 34.37
C GLY A 188 12.07 -31.62 35.70
N ALA A 189 11.15 -32.57 35.58
CA ALA A 189 10.65 -33.39 36.67
C ALA A 189 11.81 -33.99 37.48
N ARG A 190 11.95 -33.59 38.75
CA ARG A 190 12.66 -34.42 39.72
C ARG A 190 11.75 -35.57 40.11
N ARG A 191 12.15 -36.78 39.71
CA ARG A 191 11.73 -38.02 40.34
C ARG A 191 12.20 -38.01 41.81
N ALA A 192 11.30 -38.38 42.71
CA ALA A 192 11.59 -39.06 43.96
C ALA A 192 10.51 -40.14 44.14
#